data_AF-A0A8S2UMI5-F1
#
_entry.id   AF-A0A8S2UMI5-F1
#
_cell.length_a   1.000
_cell.length_b   1.000
_cell.length_c   1.000
_cell.angle_alpha   90.00
_cell.angle_beta   90.00
_cell.angle_gamma   90.00
#
_symmetry.space_group_name_H-M   'P 1'
#
loop_
_entity.id
_entity.type
_entity.pdbx_description
1 polymer ?
#
loop_
_entity_poly.entity_id
_entity_poly.type
_entity_poly.pdbx_seq_one_letter_code
_entity_poly.pdbx_strand_id
1 'polypeptide(L)'
;CKYVNEGSDQAVFGLGRDGAPVDEISNYQLGRYISSNEAVWRVLGFAIHERYPTVVHLAVHLENGQRIYFTEDNVHEKVNEPPRTTLTVFFLTLPER
;
A
#
# COMPACT_ATOMS: atom_id res chain seq x y z
N CYS A 1 -13.20 -3.64 25.12
CA CYS A 1 -13.49 -4.93 24.46
C CYS A 1 -12.21 -5.74 24.41
N LYS A 2 -12.17 -6.86 25.12
CA LYS A 2 -11.05 -7.81 25.14
C LYS A 2 -11.34 -8.81 24.01
N TYR A 3 -10.36 -9.18 23.19
CA TYR A 3 -10.42 -10.21 22.12
C TYR A 3 -11.05 -9.80 20.76
N VAL A 4 -10.48 -8.83 20.04
CA VAL A 4 -10.97 -8.48 18.68
C VAL A 4 -9.91 -8.46 17.57
N ASN A 5 -8.60 -8.55 17.86
CA ASN A 5 -7.61 -8.36 16.79
C ASN A 5 -6.78 -9.63 16.55
N GLU A 6 -7.12 -10.33 15.45
CA GLU A 6 -6.31 -11.38 14.81
C GLU A 6 -5.52 -10.75 13.63
N GLY A 7 -4.66 -9.77 13.94
CA GLY A 7 -3.87 -9.02 12.96
C GLY A 7 -4.36 -7.57 12.73
N SER A 8 -3.53 -6.75 12.07
CA SER A 8 -3.71 -5.29 11.95
C SER A 8 -5.09 -4.87 11.40
N ASP A 9 -5.67 -5.67 10.49
CA ASP A 9 -6.83 -5.25 9.69
C ASP A 9 -7.99 -6.25 9.74
N GLN A 10 -7.89 -7.34 10.50
CA GLN A 10 -8.91 -8.40 10.55
C GLN A 10 -9.59 -8.43 11.90
N ALA A 11 -10.92 -8.42 11.88
CA ALA A 11 -11.76 -8.58 13.07
C ALA A 11 -12.80 -9.66 12.84
N VAL A 12 -13.02 -10.47 13.87
CA VAL A 12 -14.10 -11.46 13.91
C VAL A 12 -15.16 -10.94 14.86
N PHE A 13 -16.42 -10.87 14.42
CA PHE A 13 -17.53 -10.48 15.30
C PHE A 13 -18.63 -11.53 15.32
N GLY A 14 -19.16 -11.75 16.52
CA GLY A 14 -20.25 -12.68 16.79
C GLY A 14 -21.62 -12.05 16.56
N LEU A 15 -22.48 -12.69 15.78
CA LEU A 15 -23.88 -12.27 15.55
C LEU A 15 -24.88 -13.22 16.24
N GLY A 16 -24.58 -13.61 17.48
CA GLY A 16 -25.50 -14.42 18.28
C GLY A 16 -26.68 -13.60 18.79
N ARG A 17 -27.90 -14.15 18.70
CA ARG A 17 -29.09 -13.61 19.35
C ARG A 17 -29.30 -14.35 20.67
N ASP A 18 -29.53 -13.63 21.76
CA ASP A 18 -29.75 -14.24 23.08
C ASP A 18 -30.90 -15.26 23.02
N GLY A 19 -30.59 -16.52 23.35
CA GLY A 19 -31.56 -17.63 23.39
C GLY A 19 -31.73 -18.43 22.09
N ALA A 20 -30.99 -18.12 21.02
CA ALA A 20 -30.97 -18.93 19.80
C ALA A 20 -29.99 -20.12 19.92
N PRO A 21 -30.24 -21.25 19.22
CA PRO A 21 -29.29 -22.36 19.16
C PRO A 21 -27.94 -21.87 18.60
N VAL A 22 -26.85 -22.27 19.26
CA VAL A 22 -25.49 -21.84 18.89
C VAL A 22 -25.05 -22.60 17.65
N ASP A 23 -25.15 -21.95 16.49
CA ASP A 23 -24.51 -22.40 15.25
C ASP A 23 -23.18 -21.65 15.07
N GLU A 24 -22.07 -22.33 15.31
CA GLU A 24 -20.72 -21.73 15.26
C GLU A 24 -20.38 -21.16 13.88
N ILE A 25 -20.90 -21.73 12.78
CA ILE A 25 -20.54 -21.28 11.43
C ILE A 25 -21.28 -20.00 11.07
N SER A 26 -22.57 -19.89 11.40
CA SER A 26 -23.34 -18.67 11.14
C SER A 26 -23.08 -17.55 12.14
N ASN A 27 -22.61 -17.89 13.35
CA ASN A 27 -22.41 -16.90 14.40
C ASN A 27 -21.16 -16.04 14.22
N TYR A 28 -20.14 -16.46 13.48
CA TYR A 28 -18.91 -15.67 13.32
C TYR A 28 -18.76 -15.14 11.90
N GLN A 29 -18.66 -13.81 11.77
CA GLN A 29 -18.32 -13.16 10.51
C GLN A 29 -16.91 -12.58 10.57
N LEU A 30 -16.17 -12.80 9.49
CA LEU A 30 -14.88 -12.19 9.24
C LEU A 30 -15.10 -10.85 8.54
N GLY A 31 -14.62 -9.77 9.15
CA GLY A 31 -14.70 -8.43 8.61
C GLY A 31 -13.34 -7.74 8.62
N ARG A 32 -13.22 -6.69 7.80
CA ARG A 32 -12.08 -5.78 7.87
C ARG A 32 -12.40 -4.67 8.88
N TYR A 33 -11.59 -4.53 9.92
CA TYR A 33 -11.72 -3.41 10.84
C TYR A 33 -11.09 -2.16 10.22
N ILE A 34 -11.80 -1.03 10.30
CA ILE A 34 -11.32 0.29 9.91
C ILE A 34 -11.45 1.16 11.15
N SER A 35 -10.36 1.81 11.58
CA SER A 35 -10.39 2.69 12.75
C SER A 35 -11.33 3.89 12.51
N SER A 36 -11.91 4.46 13.58
CA SER A 36 -12.81 5.62 13.45
C SER A 36 -12.16 6.78 12.70
N ASN A 37 -10.87 7.04 12.94
CA ASN A 37 -10.13 8.09 12.23
C ASN A 37 -9.99 7.80 10.73
N GLU A 38 -9.68 6.55 10.36
CA GLU A 38 -9.58 6.13 8.96
C GLU A 38 -10.94 6.15 8.25
N ALA A 39 -12.02 5.75 8.93
CA ALA A 39 -13.37 5.78 8.39
C ALA A 39 -13.83 7.22 8.13
N VAL A 40 -13.64 8.12 9.10
CA VAL A 40 -13.93 9.56 8.95
C VAL A 40 -13.14 10.16 7.79
N TRP A 41 -11.86 9.77 7.65
CA TRP A 41 -11.04 10.22 6.53
C TRP A 41 -11.59 9.75 5.17
N ARG A 42 -11.94 8.47 5.04
CA ARG A 42 -12.53 7.93 3.80
C ARG A 42 -13.89 8.55 3.46
N VAL A 43 -14.72 8.84 4.47
CA VAL A 43 -16.05 9.44 4.29
C VAL A 43 -15.97 10.93 3.95
N LEU A 44 -15.09 11.68 4.62
CA LEU A 44 -14.99 13.14 4.46
C LEU A 44 -13.98 13.56 3.38
N GLY A 45 -13.12 12.66 2.92
CA GLY A 45 -12.22 12.89 1.78
C GLY A 45 -11.15 13.96 2.02
N PHE A 46 -10.81 14.27 3.27
CA PHE A 46 -9.84 15.33 3.57
C PHE A 46 -8.46 15.03 2.95
N ALA A 47 -7.84 16.02 2.31
CA ALA A 47 -6.46 15.88 1.87
C ALA A 47 -5.52 15.90 3.09
N ILE A 48 -4.97 14.74 3.47
CA ILE A 48 -3.98 14.66 4.58
C ILE A 48 -2.65 15.31 4.15
N HIS A 49 -2.36 15.29 2.85
CA HIS A 49 -1.12 15.83 2.29
C HIS A 49 -1.41 16.56 0.98
N GLU A 50 -0.95 17.82 0.87
CA GLU A 50 -0.80 18.50 -0.43
C GLU A 50 0.37 17.86 -1.17
N ARG A 51 0.11 16.73 -1.84
CA ARG A 51 1.03 16.14 -2.80
C ARG A 51 0.42 16.31 -4.18
N TYR A 52 1.10 17.05 -5.04
CA TYR A 52 0.78 17.11 -6.45
C TYR A 52 1.89 16.38 -7.22
N PRO A 53 1.58 15.26 -7.90
CA PRO A 53 0.29 14.54 -7.96
C PRO A 53 -0.03 13.75 -6.67
N THR A 54 -1.33 13.54 -6.38
CA THR A 54 -1.77 12.79 -5.19
C THR A 54 -1.32 11.33 -5.21
N VAL A 55 -1.27 10.75 -6.41
CA VAL A 55 -0.71 9.42 -6.69
C VAL A 55 0.10 9.52 -7.98
N VAL A 56 1.37 9.10 -7.93
CA VAL A 56 2.21 8.96 -9.13
C VAL A 56 2.38 7.48 -9.39
N HIS A 57 1.93 7.01 -10.55
CA HIS A 57 2.21 5.65 -10.98
C HIS A 57 3.70 5.54 -11.34
N LEU A 58 4.44 4.73 -10.57
CA LEU A 58 5.74 4.26 -11.01
C LEU A 58 5.53 3.38 -12.24
N ALA A 59 6.27 3.65 -13.31
CA ALA A 59 6.21 2.81 -14.50
C ALA A 59 6.53 1.36 -14.12
N VAL A 60 5.59 0.45 -14.40
CA VAL A 60 5.81 -0.98 -14.23
C VAL A 60 6.91 -1.39 -15.21
N HIS A 61 7.90 -2.11 -14.72
CA HIS A 61 8.98 -2.60 -15.57
C HIS A 61 8.40 -3.64 -16.51
N LEU A 62 8.28 -3.29 -17.79
CA LEU A 62 7.99 -4.25 -18.85
C LEU A 62 9.23 -5.12 -19.06
N GLU A 63 9.02 -6.38 -19.44
CA GLU A 63 10.13 -7.27 -19.80
C GLU A 63 10.98 -6.61 -20.90
N ASN A 64 12.29 -6.48 -20.66
CA ASN A 64 13.27 -5.75 -21.49
C ASN A 64 13.11 -4.22 -21.59
N GLY A 65 12.17 -3.58 -20.88
CA GLY A 65 11.91 -2.14 -20.97
C GLY A 65 12.98 -1.24 -20.33
N GLN A 66 13.79 -1.76 -19.41
CA GLN A 66 14.90 -1.05 -18.75
C GLN A 66 16.19 -1.88 -18.71
N ARG A 67 16.39 -2.76 -19.69
CA ARG A 67 17.59 -3.59 -19.74
C ARG A 67 18.81 -2.76 -20.14
N ILE A 68 19.84 -2.77 -19.31
CA ILE A 68 21.11 -2.09 -19.56
C ILE A 68 22.16 -3.15 -19.91
N TYR A 69 22.83 -2.98 -21.06
CA TYR A 69 23.94 -3.82 -21.48
C TYR A 69 25.28 -3.18 -21.10
N PHE A 70 26.20 -3.95 -20.52
CA PHE A 70 27.54 -3.49 -20.21
C PHE A 70 28.53 -4.03 -21.24
N THR A 71 29.38 -3.16 -21.75
CA THR A 71 30.56 -3.48 -22.58
C THR A 71 31.78 -2.81 -21.94
N GLU A 72 32.99 -3.28 -22.25
CA GLU A 72 34.23 -2.73 -21.69
C GLU A 72 34.36 -1.21 -21.94
N ASP A 73 33.85 -0.74 -23.09
CA ASP A 73 33.89 0.67 -23.46
C ASP A 73 32.85 1.55 -22.73
N ASN A 74 31.71 0.99 -22.30
CA ASN A 74 30.58 1.77 -21.76
C ASN A 74 30.35 1.60 -20.26
N VAL A 75 31.09 0.70 -19.60
CA VAL A 75 30.88 0.37 -18.19
C VAL A 75 31.10 1.58 -17.28
N HIS A 76 32.16 2.35 -17.51
CA HIS A 76 32.48 3.52 -16.70
C HIS A 76 31.44 4.62 -16.86
N GLU A 77 31.00 4.88 -18.10
CA GLU A 77 29.98 5.89 -18.40
C GLU A 77 28.64 5.52 -17.75
N LYS A 78 28.17 4.27 -17.91
CA LYS A 78 26.88 3.82 -17.38
C LYS A 78 26.81 3.73 -15.86
N VAL A 79 27.94 3.50 -15.20
CA VAL A 79 28.02 3.50 -13.72
C VAL A 79 27.96 4.93 -13.18
N ASN A 80 28.66 5.87 -13.82
CA ASN A 80 28.67 7.26 -13.39
C ASN A 80 27.37 7.99 -13.74
N GLU A 81 26.76 7.67 -14.89
CA GLU A 81 25.54 8.29 -15.38
C GLU A 81 24.50 7.21 -15.76
N PRO A 82 23.80 6.63 -14.76
CA PRO A 82 22.77 5.64 -15.04
C PRO A 82 21.57 6.27 -15.78
N PRO A 83 20.89 5.52 -16.66
CA PRO A 83 19.69 5.99 -17.34
C PRO A 83 18.63 6.47 -16.35
N ARG A 84 18.00 7.63 -16.62
CA ARG A 84 16.92 8.16 -15.79
C ARG A 84 15.67 7.31 -15.96
N THR A 85 15.38 6.47 -14.98
CA THR A 85 14.11 5.74 -14.88
C THR A 85 13.11 6.49 -14.01
N THR A 86 11.82 6.14 -14.10
CA THR A 86 10.79 6.70 -13.20
C THR A 86 11.15 6.48 -11.72
N LEU A 87 11.78 5.36 -11.39
CA LEU A 87 12.25 5.04 -10.04
C LEU A 87 13.44 5.92 -9.63
N THR A 88 14.45 6.06 -10.51
CA THR A 88 15.62 6.90 -10.23
C THR A 88 15.23 8.37 -10.05
N VAL A 89 14.30 8.86 -10.88
CA VAL A 89 13.77 10.23 -10.77
C VAL A 89 12.96 10.41 -9.49
N PHE A 90 12.17 9.42 -9.07
CA PHE A 90 11.40 9.49 -7.83
C PHE A 90 12.31 9.82 -6.63
N PHE A 91 13.43 9.12 -6.46
CA PHE A 91 14.37 9.38 -5.36
C PHE A 91 15.10 10.72 -5.45
N LEU A 92 15.33 11.26 -6.65
CA LEU A 92 15.94 12.59 -6.83
C LEU A 92 14.95 13.74 -6.54
N THR A 93 13.66 13.51 -6.75
CA THR A 93 12.61 14.53 -6.58
C THR A 93 11.98 14.56 -5.19
N LEU A 94 12.33 13.61 -4.32
CA LEU A 94 11.92 13.67 -2.92
C LEU A 94 12.72 14.80 -2.24
N PRO A 95 12.06 15.83 -1.68
CA PRO A 95 12.76 16.81 -0.86
C PRO A 95 13.42 16.08 0.31
N GLU A 96 14.70 16.34 0.53
CA GLU A 96 15.44 15.84 1.69
C GLU A 96 14.60 16.10 2.95
N ARG A 97 14.26 15.02 3.65
CA ARG A 97 13.76 15.05 5.01
C ARG A 97 14.87 14.67 5.95
#